data_AF-A0AB36FMS9-F1
#
_entry.id   AF-A0AB36FMS9-F1
#
_cell.length_a   1.000
_cell.length_b   1.000
_cell.length_c   1.000
_cell.angle_alpha   90.00
_cell.angle_beta   90.00
_cell.angle_gamma   90.00
#
_symmetry.space_group_name_H-M   'P 1'
#
loop_
_entity.id
_entity.type
_entity.pdbx_description
1 polymer ?
#
loop_
_entity_poly.entity_id
_entity_poly.type
_entity_poly.pdbx_seq_one_letter_code
_entity_poly.pdbx_strand_id
1 'polypeptide(L)' 'MHERGVTTGQVITLLKSKHSVFREGPYLDISGDWKFNLKGLAAGKVIELTVALKNHHDSPMSFLITVWIS' A
#
# COMPACT_ATOMS: atom_id res chain seq x y z
N MET A 1 -6.35 4.86 -10.87
CA MET A 1 -7.08 5.34 -9.67
C MET A 1 -8.49 5.83 -10.01
N HIS A 2 -8.67 6.73 -10.99
CA HIS A 2 -10.01 7.15 -11.44
C HIS A 2 -10.83 6.01 -12.07
N GLU A 3 -10.20 5.15 -12.87
CA GLU A 3 -10.86 4.00 -13.55
C GLU A 3 -11.38 2.91 -12.60
N ARG A 4 -10.82 2.78 -11.39
CA ARG A 4 -11.27 1.84 -10.35
C ARG A 4 -12.18 2.48 -9.30
N GLY A 5 -12.44 3.80 -9.42
CA GLY A 5 -13.23 4.56 -8.43
C GLY A 5 -12.59 4.62 -7.04
N VAL A 6 -11.27 4.43 -6.93
CA VAL A 6 -10.55 4.51 -5.66
C VAL A 6 -9.71 5.78 -5.63
N THR A 7 -9.96 6.59 -4.60
CA THR A 7 -9.34 7.88 -4.38
C THR A 7 -8.09 7.76 -3.49
N THR A 8 -7.19 8.74 -3.61
CA THR A 8 -6.04 8.87 -2.70
C THR A 8 -6.49 8.96 -1.23
N GLY A 9 -7.64 9.59 -0.95
CA GLY A 9 -8.22 9.66 0.39
C GLY A 9 -8.51 8.27 0.97
N GLN A 10 -9.15 7.39 0.21
CA GLN A 10 -9.43 6.01 0.63
C GLN A 10 -8.14 5.21 0.87
N VAL A 11 -7.12 5.41 0.03
CA VAL A 11 -5.80 4.79 0.23
C VAL A 11 -5.17 5.23 1.54
N ILE A 12 -5.15 6.54 1.81
CA ILE A 12 -4.62 7.11 3.05
C ILE A 12 -5.44 6.62 4.27
N THR A 13 -6.76 6.49 4.14
CA THR A 13 -7.62 5.92 5.19
C THR A 13 -7.18 4.51 5.56
N LEU A 14 -6.93 3.65 4.57
CA LEU A 14 -6.46 2.28 4.85
C LEU A 14 -5.09 2.27 5.52
N LEU A 15 -4.14 3.10 5.06
CA LEU A 15 -2.79 3.16 5.63
C LEU A 15 -2.77 3.69 7.07
N LYS A 16 -3.68 4.60 7.43
CA LYS A 16 -3.78 5.17 8.79
C LYS A 16 -4.67 4.36 9.73
N SER A 17 -5.50 3.47 9.20
CA SER A 17 -6.48 2.73 9.98
C SER A 17 -5.81 1.66 10.83
N LYS A 18 -6.05 1.70 12.14
CA LYS A 18 -5.65 0.63 13.08
C LYS A 18 -6.45 -0.66 12.89
N HIS A 19 -7.52 -0.61 12.10
CA HIS A 19 -8.40 -1.74 11.81
C HIS A 19 -8.12 -2.37 10.44
N SER A 20 -7.21 -1.80 9.64
CA SER A 20 -6.70 -2.47 8.45
C SER A 20 -5.89 -3.70 8.87
N VAL A 21 -6.12 -4.81 8.19
CA VAL A 21 -5.44 -6.08 8.50
C VAL A 21 -4.42 -6.41 7.42
N PHE A 22 -3.26 -6.91 7.84
CA PHE A 22 -2.30 -7.50 6.91
C PHE A 22 -2.88 -8.80 6.37
N ARG A 23 -3.07 -8.88 5.05
CA ARG A 23 -3.40 -10.14 4.38
C ARG A 23 -2.13 -10.95 4.15
N GLU A 24 -1.07 -10.24 3.83
CA GLU A 24 0.28 -10.76 3.70
C GLU A 24 1.19 -9.78 4.46
N GLY A 25 1.96 -10.31 5.42
CA GLY A 25 2.92 -9.52 6.18
C GLY A 25 4.06 -9.00 5.29
N PRO A 26 4.98 -8.21 5.82
CA PRO A 26 6.15 -7.77 5.06
C PRO A 26 6.95 -8.95 4.51
N TYR A 27 7.18 -8.97 3.20
CA TYR A 27 8.01 -9.94 2.50
C TYR A 27 8.95 -9.24 1.52
N LEU A 28 10.08 -9.90 1.23
CA LEU A 28 11.00 -9.45 0.20
C LEU A 28 10.54 -10.00 -1.15
N ASP A 29 10.32 -9.12 -2.12
CA ASP A 29 9.98 -9.50 -3.49
C ASP A 29 11.23 -9.92 -4.28
N ILE A 30 11.04 -10.56 -5.44
CA ILE A 30 12.11 -10.94 -6.37
C ILE A 30 12.99 -9.77 -6.83
N SER A 31 12.46 -8.55 -6.74
CA SER A 31 13.17 -7.29 -7.05
C SER A 31 14.04 -6.78 -5.90
N GLY A 32 13.97 -7.40 -4.72
CA GLY A 32 14.61 -6.91 -3.49
C GLY A 32 13.82 -5.81 -2.78
N ASP A 33 12.65 -5.44 -3.28
CA ASP A 33 11.75 -4.50 -2.63
C ASP A 33 10.96 -5.18 -1.49
N TRP A 34 10.75 -4.47 -0.38
CA TRP A 34 9.87 -4.95 0.68
C TRP A 34 8.42 -4.66 0.30
N LYS A 35 7.55 -5.67 0.34
CA LYS A 35 6.13 -5.55 0.03
C LYS A 35 5.26 -6.07 1.17
N PHE A 36 4.04 -5.56 1.25
CA PHE A 36 2.99 -6.12 2.09
C PHE A 36 1.62 -5.78 1.51
N ASN A 37 0.62 -6.56 1.91
CA ASN A 37 -0.77 -6.32 1.49
C ASN A 37 -1.63 -5.96 2.70
N LEU A 38 -2.37 -4.84 2.59
CA LEU A 38 -3.36 -4.41 3.55
C LEU A 38 -4.76 -4.58 2.98
N LYS A 39 -5.69 -5.04 3.82
CA LYS A 39 -7.11 -5.07 3.51
C LYS A 39 -7.87 -4.27 4.55
N GLY A 40 -8.77 -3.41 4.11
CA GLY A 40 -9.53 -2.55 5.00
C GLY A 40 -10.78 -1.96 4.35
N LEU A 41 -11.63 -1.37 5.18
CA LEU A 41 -12.86 -0.69 4.74
C LEU A 41 -12.58 0.80 4.56
N ALA A 42 -12.89 1.37 3.40
CA ALA A 42 -12.95 2.81 3.20
C ALA A 42 -14.12 3.19 2.30
N ALA A 43 -14.86 4.24 2.72
CA ALA A 43 -16.08 4.70 2.05
C ALA A 43 -17.07 3.56 1.73
N GLY A 44 -17.28 2.66 2.70
CA GLY A 44 -18.22 1.53 2.56
C GLY A 44 -17.77 0.40 1.64
N LYS A 45 -16.55 0.45 1.09
CA LYS A 45 -15.98 -0.62 0.24
C LYS A 45 -14.78 -1.25 0.91
N VAL A 46 -14.68 -2.57 0.79
CA VAL A 46 -13.47 -3.32 1.14
C VAL A 46 -12.47 -3.12 0.03
N ILE A 47 -11.30 -2.59 0.37
CA ILE A 47 -10.20 -2.33 -0.55
C ILE A 47 -9.01 -3.18 -0.10
N GLU A 48 -8.31 -3.76 -1.07
CA GLU A 48 -7.02 -4.39 -0.86
C GLU A 48 -5.93 -3.55 -1.52
N LEU A 49 -4.90 -3.22 -0.75
CA LEU A 49 -3.75 -2.43 -1.16
C LEU A 49 -2.49 -3.27 -1.11
N THR A 50 -1.73 -3.27 -2.18
CA THR A 50 -0.35 -3.75 -2.18
C THR A 50 0.57 -2.55 -2.04
N VAL A 51 1.41 -2.57 -1.01
CA VAL A 51 2.37 -1.51 -0.70
C VAL A 51 3.78 -2.05 -0.95
N ALA A 52 4.57 -1.32 -1.72
CA ALA A 52 5.98 -1.60 -1.94
C ALA A 52 6.85 -0.47 -1.37
N LEU A 53 7.80 -0.82 -0.51
CA LEU A 53 8.85 0.06 0.00
C LEU A 53 10.12 -0.18 -0.80
N LYS A 54 10.62 0.90 -1.40
CA LYS A 54 11.86 0.91 -2.16
C LYS A 54 12.82 1.93 -1.57
N ASN A 55 14.11 1.66 -1.64
CA ASN A 55 15.11 2.69 -1.41
C ASN A 55 15.08 3.67 -2.58
N HIS A 56 15.09 4.96 -2.30
CA HIS A 56 15.16 5.96 -3.35
C HIS A 56 16.54 5.90 -4.01
N HIS A 57 16.56 5.69 -5.33
CA HIS A 57 17.80 5.45 -6.09
C HIS A 57 18.80 6.61 -5.93
N ASP A 58 18.30 7.84 -5.87
CA ASP A 58 19.14 9.06 -5.78
C ASP A 58 19.40 9.55 -4.35
N SER A 59 18.80 8.91 -3.33
CA SER A 59 18.97 9.31 -1.93
C SER A 59 18.70 8.11 -1.01
N PRO A 60 19.76 7.42 -0.51
CA PRO A 60 19.59 6.24 0.33
C PRO A 60 18.91 6.53 1.69
N MET A 61 18.73 7.81 2.04
CA MET A 61 18.02 8.26 3.23
C MET A 61 16.51 8.46 3.01
N SER A 62 16.01 8.20 1.80
CA SER A 62 14.61 8.40 1.43
C SER A 62 13.96 7.09 1.00
N PHE A 63 12.73 6.84 1.49
CA PHE A 63 11.94 5.68 1.10
C PHE A 63 10.88 6.08 0.07
N LEU A 64 10.81 5.35 -1.03
CA LEU A 64 9.73 5.46 -2.01
C LEU A 64 8.66 4.42 -1.69
N ILE A 65 7.45 4.89 -1.42
CA ILE A 65 6.29 4.03 -1.16
C ILE A 65 5.40 4.03 -2.40
N THR A 66 5.28 2.88 -3.05
CA THR A 66 4.34 2.69 -4.17
C THR A 66 3.13 1.92 -3.67
N VAL A 67 1.93 2.44 -3.94
CA VAL A 67 0.67 1.79 -3.53
C VAL A 67 -0.16 1.44 -4.75
N TRP A 68 -0.57 0.17 -4.81
CA TRP A 68 -1.44 -0.36 -5.85
C TRP A 68 -2.74 -0.82 -5.22
N ILE A 69 -3.83 -0.68 -5.96
CA ILE A 69 -5.12 -1.23 -5.56
C ILE A 69 -5.28 -2.52 -6.36
N SER A 70 -5.52 -3.65 -5.69
CA SER A 70 -5.72 -4.96 -6.31
C SER A 70 -7.18 -5.20 -6.62
#